data_AF-A0A7Y7UTD3-F1
#
_entry.id   AF-A0A7Y7UTD3-F1
#
_cell.length_a   1.000
_cell.length_b   1.000
_cell.length_c   1.000
_cell.angle_alpha   90.00
_cell.angle_beta   90.00
_cell.angle_gamma   90.00
#
_symmetry.space_group_name_H-M   'P 1'
#
loop_
_entity.id
_entity.type
_entity.pdbx_description
1 polymer ?
#
loop_
_entity_poly.entity_id
_entity_poly.type
_entity_poly.pdbx_seq_one_letter_code
_entity_poly.pdbx_strand_id
1 'polypeptide(L)'
;MEVLLFRALTEANIDADTAQRVVDALEEHIDVAVGQANKALEGKLDGHTARFDALKTSMDGFKGAVDQMRVWLIIVTSIIAICALAGTVLGVVNQITK
;
A
#
# COMPACT_ATOMS: atom_id res chain seq x y z
N MET A 1 10.21 -9.91 34.40
CA MET A 1 9.89 -8.57 34.94
C MET A 1 9.46 -8.65 36.39
N GLU A 2 8.70 -9.68 36.78
CA GLU A 2 8.29 -9.97 38.17
C GLU A 2 9.42 -9.85 39.20
N VAL A 3 10.58 -10.47 38.96
CA VAL A 3 11.67 -10.54 39.93
C VAL A 3 12.28 -9.18 40.27
N LEU A 4 12.11 -8.16 39.41
CA LEU A 4 12.59 -6.81 39.67
C LEU A 4 11.55 -5.95 40.38
N LEU A 5 10.27 -6.14 40.03
CA LEU A 5 9.16 -5.38 40.60
C LEU A 5 8.80 -5.89 42.00
N PHE A 6 8.75 -7.21 42.18
CA PHE A 6 8.64 -7.85 43.47
C PHE A 6 9.81 -7.46 44.37
N ARG A 7 11.05 -7.50 43.85
CA ARG A 7 12.24 -7.11 44.62
C ARG A 7 12.22 -5.63 45.00
N ALA A 8 11.78 -4.72 44.12
CA ALA A 8 11.62 -3.31 44.44
C ALA A 8 10.50 -3.04 45.46
N LEU A 9 9.40 -3.80 45.41
CA LEU A 9 8.32 -3.72 46.40
C LEU A 9 8.76 -4.25 47.77
N THR A 10 9.52 -5.35 47.79
CA THR A 10 10.16 -5.86 49.01
C THR A 10 11.20 -4.89 49.56
N GLU A 11 11.99 -4.24 48.70
CA GLU A 11 12.98 -3.20 49.08
C GLU A 11 12.31 -1.93 49.63
N ALA A 12 11.09 -1.63 49.19
CA ALA A 12 10.22 -0.58 49.73
C ALA A 12 9.53 -0.98 51.06
N ASN A 13 9.87 -2.13 51.65
CA ASN A 13 9.30 -2.67 52.89
C ASN A 13 7.79 -2.93 52.82
N ILE A 14 7.28 -3.28 51.62
CA ILE A 14 5.92 -3.78 51.46
C ILE A 14 5.89 -5.27 51.79
N ASP A 15 4.87 -5.67 52.55
CA ASP A 15 4.59 -7.07 52.88
C ASP A 15 4.54 -7.95 51.62
N ALA A 16 5.05 -9.18 51.72
CA ALA A 16 5.19 -10.10 50.59
C ALA A 16 3.83 -10.46 49.94
N ASP A 17 2.77 -10.62 50.74
CA ASP A 17 1.42 -10.89 50.23
C ASP A 17 0.87 -9.69 49.44
N THR A 18 1.14 -8.48 49.92
CA THR A 18 0.76 -7.23 49.25
C THR A 18 1.57 -7.02 47.97
N ALA A 19 2.87 -7.33 47.99
CA ALA A 19 3.72 -7.25 46.81
C ALA A 19 3.28 -8.24 45.72
N GLN A 20 2.92 -9.47 46.09
CA GLN A 20 2.40 -10.46 45.15
C GLN A 20 1.11 -9.99 44.48
N ARG A 21 0.14 -9.48 45.25
CA ARG A 21 -1.11 -8.95 44.69
C ARG A 21 -0.92 -7.80 43.71
N VAL A 22 0.07 -6.93 43.96
CA VAL A 22 0.40 -5.82 43.06
C VAL A 22 1.01 -6.34 41.76
N VAL A 23 1.88 -7.34 41.84
CA VAL A 23 2.46 -7.98 40.64
C VAL A 23 1.35 -8.67 39.83
N ASP A 24 0.51 -9.49 40.45
CA ASP A 24 -0.59 -10.18 39.77
C ASP A 24 -1.54 -9.19 39.08
N ALA A 25 -1.93 -8.11 39.76
CA ALA A 25 -2.80 -7.08 39.19
C ALA A 25 -2.13 -6.31 38.04
N LEU A 26 -0.81 -6.10 38.12
CA LEU A 26 -0.05 -5.44 37.06
C LEU A 26 0.07 -6.35 35.83
N GLU A 27 0.28 -7.65 36.02
CA GLU A 27 0.34 -8.62 34.93
C GLU A 27 -1.00 -8.70 34.20
N GLU A 28 -2.11 -8.80 34.93
CA GLU A 28 -3.44 -8.79 34.32
C GLU A 28 -3.68 -7.49 33.53
N HIS A 29 -3.25 -6.35 34.07
CA HIS A 29 -3.35 -5.06 33.38
C HIS A 29 -2.50 -5.01 32.10
N ILE A 30 -1.26 -5.52 32.17
CA ILE A 30 -0.35 -5.58 31.02
C ILE A 30 -0.94 -6.49 29.94
N ASP A 31 -1.44 -7.67 30.30
CA ASP A 31 -2.02 -8.61 29.34
C ASP A 31 -3.23 -8.02 28.62
N VAL A 32 -4.10 -7.33 29.37
CA VAL A 32 -5.25 -6.63 28.78
C VAL A 32 -4.79 -5.48 27.88
N ALA A 33 -3.84 -4.66 28.33
CA ALA A 33 -3.34 -3.52 27.57
C ALA A 33 -2.63 -3.95 26.28
N VAL A 34 -1.77 -4.96 26.36
CA VAL A 34 -1.06 -5.55 25.22
C VAL A 34 -2.05 -6.22 24.27
N GLY A 35 -3.03 -6.97 24.79
CA GLY A 35 -4.09 -7.58 24.00
C GLY A 35 -4.93 -6.56 23.22
N GLN A 36 -5.29 -5.44 23.85
CA GLN A 36 -6.00 -4.34 23.20
C GLN A 36 -5.12 -3.63 22.14
N ALA A 37 -3.85 -3.37 22.46
CA ALA A 37 -2.91 -2.76 21.54
C ALA A 37 -2.71 -3.63 20.29
N ASN A 38 -2.56 -4.94 20.46
CA ASN A 38 -2.42 -5.90 19.36
C ASN A 38 -3.66 -5.91 18.46
N LYS A 39 -4.87 -5.98 19.03
CA LYS A 39 -6.12 -5.89 18.25
C LYS A 39 -6.23 -4.59 17.44
N ALA A 40 -5.82 -3.47 18.04
CA ALA A 40 -5.82 -2.18 17.35
C ALA A 40 -4.78 -2.15 16.21
N LEU A 41 -3.61 -2.77 16.40
CA LEU A 41 -2.58 -2.91 15.37
C LEU A 41 -3.04 -3.82 14.24
N GLU A 42 -3.65 -4.96 14.53
CA GLU A 42 -4.24 -5.87 13.54
C GLU A 42 -5.27 -5.14 12.68
N GLY A 43 -6.21 -4.41 13.28
CA GLY A 43 -7.19 -3.63 12.53
C GLY A 43 -6.59 -2.55 11.64
N LYS A 44 -5.51 -1.90 12.09
CA LYS A 44 -4.76 -0.93 11.24
C LYS A 44 -4.05 -1.64 10.09
N LEU A 45 -3.46 -2.81 10.34
CA LEU A 45 -2.75 -3.59 9.34
C LEU A 45 -3.71 -4.10 8.26
N ASP A 46 -4.88 -4.61 8.65
CA ASP A 46 -5.94 -4.99 7.71
C ASP A 46 -6.43 -3.80 6.88
N GLY A 47 -6.60 -2.64 7.51
CA GLY A 47 -6.91 -1.40 6.80
C GLY A 47 -5.83 -0.99 5.79
N HIS A 48 -4.56 -1.22 6.09
CA HIS A 48 -3.46 -1.00 5.15
C HIS A 48 -3.48 -2.03 4.02
N THR A 49 -3.70 -3.31 4.30
CA THR A 49 -3.81 -4.37 3.27
C THR A 49 -4.89 -4.04 2.26
N ALA A 50 -6.09 -3.66 2.72
CA ALA A 50 -7.19 -3.28 1.83
C ALA A 50 -6.85 -2.06 0.95
N ARG A 51 -6.13 -1.08 1.49
CA ARG A 51 -5.65 0.09 0.71
C ARG A 51 -4.62 -0.30 -0.33
N PHE A 52 -3.73 -1.23 -0.01
CA PHE A 52 -2.75 -1.76 -0.95
C PHE A 52 -3.41 -2.51 -2.11
N ASP A 53 -4.44 -3.31 -1.83
CA ASP A 53 -5.21 -4.01 -2.89
C ASP A 53 -5.98 -3.04 -3.79
N ALA A 54 -6.58 -2.00 -3.22
CA ALA A 54 -7.25 -0.95 -3.98
C ALA A 54 -6.25 -0.18 -4.88
N LEU A 55 -5.05 0.09 -4.37
CA LEU A 55 -3.98 0.73 -5.13
C LEU A 55 -3.49 -0.16 -6.27
N LYS A 56 -3.31 -1.47 -6.03
CA LYS A 56 -2.93 -2.45 -7.06
C LYS A 56 -3.95 -2.48 -8.19
N THR A 57 -5.24 -2.56 -7.85
CA THR A 57 -6.34 -2.54 -8.83
C THR A 57 -6.33 -1.26 -9.66
N SER A 58 -6.08 -0.11 -9.00
CA SER A 58 -5.99 1.19 -9.68
C SER A 58 -4.78 1.26 -10.62
N MET A 59 -3.63 0.71 -10.22
CA MET A 59 -2.44 0.60 -11.08
C MET A 59 -2.68 -0.30 -12.30
N ASP A 60 -3.38 -1.42 -12.12
CA ASP A 60 -3.73 -2.32 -13.22
C ASP A 60 -4.67 -1.63 -14.23
N GLY A 61 -5.66 -0.87 -13.74
CA GLY A 61 -6.51 -0.03 -14.58
C GLY A 61 -5.72 1.06 -15.34
N PHE A 62 -4.80 1.72 -14.65
CA PHE A 62 -3.91 2.71 -15.27
C PHE A 62 -3.04 2.08 -16.36
N LYS A 63 -2.47 0.90 -16.12
CA LYS A 63 -1.68 0.17 -17.11
C LYS A 63 -2.51 -0.15 -18.37
N GLY A 64 -3.75 -0.60 -18.19
CA GLY A 64 -4.67 -0.83 -19.30
C GLY A 64 -4.94 0.44 -20.14
N ALA A 65 -5.16 1.58 -19.48
CA ALA A 65 -5.35 2.85 -20.17
C ALA A 65 -4.10 3.30 -20.95
N VAL A 66 -2.91 3.11 -20.38
CA VAL A 66 -1.63 3.41 -21.04
C VAL A 66 -1.41 2.50 -22.26
N ASP A 67 -1.71 1.21 -22.15
CA ASP A 67 -1.60 0.27 -23.28
C ASP A 67 -2.57 0.65 -24.41
N GLN A 68 -3.81 1.03 -24.08
CA GLN A 68 -4.77 1.52 -25.07
C GLN A 68 -4.27 2.78 -25.77
N MET A 69 -3.72 3.74 -25.01
CA MET A 69 -3.15 4.97 -25.56
C MET A 69 -1.97 4.66 -26.50
N ARG A 70 -1.10 3.72 -26.12
CA ARG A 70 0.01 3.27 -26.97
C ARG A 70 -0.48 2.70 -28.30
N VAL A 71 -1.51 1.85 -28.29
CA VAL A 71 -2.10 1.31 -29.53
C VAL A 71 -2.68 2.43 -30.39
N TRP A 72 -3.39 3.37 -29.79
CA TRP A 72 -3.99 4.49 -30.51
C TRP A 72 -2.93 5.37 -31.19
N LEU A 73 -1.82 5.66 -30.50
CA LEU A 73 -0.69 6.40 -31.06
C LEU A 73 -0.04 5.67 -32.25
N ILE A 74 0.09 4.35 -32.19
CA ILE A 74 0.61 3.55 -33.33
C ILE A 74 -0.31 3.66 -34.55
N ILE A 75 -1.62 3.61 -34.34
CA ILE A 75 -2.60 3.76 -35.42
C ILE A 75 -2.50 5.16 -36.05
N VAL A 76 -2.51 6.21 -35.23
CA VAL A 76 -2.46 7.60 -35.72
C VAL A 76 -1.18 7.88 -36.50
N THR A 77 -0.04 7.44 -35.98
CA THR A 77 1.26 7.60 -36.68
C THR A 77 1.29 6.86 -38.01
N SER A 78 0.71 5.66 -38.08
CA SER A 78 0.59 4.89 -39.32
C SER A 78 -0.29 5.59 -40.36
N ILE A 79 -1.43 6.16 -39.95
CA ILE A 79 -2.32 6.91 -40.84
C ILE A 79 -1.61 8.14 -41.42
N ILE A 80 -0.92 8.91 -40.57
CA ILE A 80 -0.17 10.10 -41.00
C ILE A 80 0.89 9.71 -42.04
N ALA A 81 1.63 8.61 -41.81
CA ALA A 81 2.63 8.13 -42.75
C ALA A 81 2.03 7.76 -44.12
N ILE A 82 0.87 7.08 -44.15
CA ILE A 82 0.17 6.73 -45.39
C ILE A 82 -0.28 7.99 -46.14
N CYS A 83 -0.88 8.97 -45.44
CA CYS A 83 -1.33 10.21 -46.05
C CYS A 83 -0.16 11.02 -46.63
N ALA A 84 0.99 11.06 -45.94
CA ALA A 84 2.20 11.72 -46.44
C ALA A 84 2.69 11.08 -47.76
N LEU A 85 2.71 9.74 -47.82
CA LEU A 85 3.10 9.02 -49.04
C LEU A 85 2.10 9.27 -50.18
N ALA A 86 0.79 9.17 -49.94
CA ALA A 86 -0.23 9.41 -50.96
C ALA A 86 -0.17 10.85 -51.53
N GLY A 87 0.05 11.85 -50.67
CA GLY A 87 0.21 13.24 -51.10
C GLY A 87 1.42 13.45 -52.02
N THR A 88 2.55 12.79 -51.73
CA THR A 88 3.72 12.84 -52.61
C THR A 88 3.47 12.19 -53.97
N VAL A 89 2.80 11.04 -54.01
CA VAL A 89 2.47 10.33 -55.26
C VAL A 89 1.52 11.15 -56.14
N LEU A 90 0.46 11.73 -55.55
CA LEU A 90 -0.48 12.59 -56.28
C LEU A 90 0.20 13.86 -56.83
N GLY A 91 1.13 14.45 -56.07
CA GLY A 91 1.92 15.60 -56.52
C GLY A 91 2.79 15.27 -57.74
N VAL A 92 3.46 14.12 -57.74
CA VAL A 92 4.28 13.66 -58.87
C VAL A 92 3.43 13.36 -60.10
N VAL A 93 2.30 12.67 -59.95
CA VAL A 93 1.39 12.36 -61.07
C VAL A 93 0.84 13.65 -61.72
N ASN A 94 0.48 14.65 -60.93
CA ASN A 94 0.01 15.94 -61.45
C ASN A 94 1.10 16.75 -62.16
N GLN A 95 2.37 16.62 -61.74
CA GLN A 95 3.51 17.25 -62.46
C GLN A 95 3.82 16.55 -63.78
N ILE A 96 3.67 15.23 -63.87
CA ILE A 96 3.92 14.47 -65.10
C ILE A 96 2.77 14.63 -66.11
N THR A 97 1.55 14.90 -65.63
CA THR A 97 0.35 15.00 -66.49
C THR A 97 0.12 16.42 -67.05
N LYS A 98 0.82 17.44 -66.54
CA LYS A 98 0.84 18.81 -67.10
C LYS A 98 1.97 18.98 -68.09
#